data_AF-A0A431J5L8-F1
#
_entry.id   AF-A0A431J5L8-F1
#
_cell.length_a   1.000
_cell.length_b   1.000
_cell.length_c   1.000
_cell.angle_alpha   90.00
_cell.angle_beta   90.00
_cell.angle_gamma   90.00
#
_symmetry.space_group_name_H-M   'P 1'
#
loop_
_entity.id
_entity.type
_entity.pdbx_description
1 polymer ?
#
loop_
_entity_poly.entity_id
_entity_poly.type
_entity_poly.pdbx_seq_one_letter_code
_entity_poly.pdbx_strand_id
1 'polypeptide(L)'
;TIKTMQMVGATKSFIRKPFIWRSIKLGLIGSGLAVIGIIALAIYVDGLFPSLGIAKDYVSLGIVITGVLGIGILITWISTFFATQRFLNLKTDDLY
;
A
#
# COMPACT_ATOMS: atom_id res chain seq x y z
N THR A 1 -5.87 22.00 9.15
CA THR A 1 -6.56 20.83 9.74
C THR A 1 -5.66 19.96 10.61
N ILE A 2 -4.41 19.64 10.26
CA ILE A 2 -3.51 18.88 11.16
C ILE A 2 -3.07 19.71 12.39
N LYS A 3 -2.59 20.95 12.17
CA LYS A 3 -2.20 21.86 13.26
C LYS A 3 -3.37 22.24 14.17
N THR A 4 -4.60 22.28 13.65
CA THR A 4 -5.80 22.52 14.47
C THR A 4 -6.08 21.35 15.42
N MET A 5 -5.83 20.10 15.01
CA MET A 5 -5.89 18.96 15.93
C MET A 5 -4.79 19.02 17.00
N GLN A 6 -3.61 19.58 16.69
CA GLN A 6 -2.55 19.79 17.69
C GLN A 6 -2.92 20.89 18.69
N MET A 7 -3.60 21.96 18.26
CA MET A 7 -4.04 23.06 19.14
C MET A 7 -5.09 22.63 20.17
N VAL A 8 -5.90 21.62 19.86
CA VAL A 8 -6.86 21.02 20.81
C VAL A 8 -6.24 19.91 21.69
N GLY A 9 -4.92 19.70 21.62
CA GLY A 9 -4.20 18.72 22.45
C GLY A 9 -4.27 17.27 21.98
N ALA A 10 -4.68 17.01 20.73
CA ALA A 10 -4.76 15.64 20.22
C ALA A 10 -3.37 14.97 20.12
N THR A 11 -3.29 13.69 20.47
CA THR A 11 -2.04 12.93 20.39
C THR A 11 -1.61 12.68 18.94
N LYS A 12 -0.30 12.56 18.69
CA LYS A 12 0.25 12.26 17.34
C LYS A 12 -0.37 10.99 16.72
N SER A 13 -0.66 9.98 17.54
CA SER A 13 -1.30 8.74 17.12
C SER A 13 -2.73 8.97 16.62
N PHE A 14 -3.52 9.77 17.33
CA PHE A 14 -4.89 10.13 16.94
C PHE A 14 -4.92 10.83 15.58
N ILE A 15 -4.01 11.78 15.37
CA ILE A 15 -3.93 12.53 14.11
C ILE A 15 -3.54 11.63 12.95
N ARG A 16 -2.59 10.70 13.15
CA ARG A 16 -2.05 9.86 12.09
C ARG A 16 -2.99 8.71 11.66
N LYS A 17 -3.76 8.14 12.59
CA LYS A 17 -4.65 7.00 12.35
C LYS A 17 -5.53 7.14 11.09
N PRO A 18 -6.28 8.24 10.86
CA PRO A 18 -7.12 8.37 9.66
C PRO A 18 -6.32 8.39 8.35
N PHE A 19 -5.12 8.96 8.34
CA PHE A 19 -4.26 8.99 7.15
C PHE A 19 -3.76 7.59 6.79
N ILE A 20 -3.29 6.84 7.79
CA ILE A 20 -2.85 5.46 7.58
C ILE A 20 -3.98 4.60 7.00
N TRP A 21 -5.17 4.69 7.58
CA TRP A 21 -6.32 3.92 7.09
C TRP A 21 -6.72 4.30 5.66
N ARG A 22 -6.65 5.58 5.30
CA ARG A 22 -6.90 6.02 3.92
C ARG A 22 -5.86 5.46 2.96
N SER A 23 -4.58 5.49 3.34
CA SER A 23 -3.50 4.96 2.51
C SER A 23 -3.56 3.45 2.33
N ILE A 24 -3.90 2.68 3.37
CA ILE A 24 -4.10 1.23 3.26
C ILE A 24 -5.22 0.90 2.27
N LYS A 25 -6.35 1.64 2.31
CA LYS A 25 -7.45 1.44 1.35
C LYS A 25 -6.99 1.68 -0.09
N LEU A 26 -6.21 2.73 -0.32
CA LEU A 26 -5.63 3.00 -1.64
C LEU A 26 -4.61 1.92 -2.04
N GLY A 27 -3.80 1.45 -1.10
CA GLY A 27 -2.85 0.37 -1.30
C GLY A 27 -3.55 -0.92 -1.73
N LEU A 28 -4.64 -1.29 -1.06
CA LEU A 28 -5.48 -2.44 -1.42
C LEU A 28 -6.06 -2.33 -2.83
N ILE A 29 -6.53 -1.15 -3.23
CA ILE A 29 -7.04 -0.91 -4.59
C ILE A 29 -5.92 -1.08 -5.62
N GLY A 30 -4.76 -0.46 -5.38
CA GLY A 30 -3.61 -0.54 -6.28
C GLY A 30 -3.04 -1.96 -6.41
N SER A 31 -2.90 -2.68 -5.30
CA SER A 31 -2.46 -4.07 -5.31
C SER A 31 -3.51 -4.99 -5.95
N GLY A 32 -4.80 -4.71 -5.77
CA GLY A 32 -5.87 -5.43 -6.47
C GLY A 32 -5.78 -5.26 -7.99
N LEU A 33 -5.55 -4.04 -8.47
CA LEU A 33 -5.30 -3.76 -9.89
C LEU A 33 -4.08 -4.54 -10.41
N ALA A 34 -2.99 -4.56 -9.65
CA ALA A 34 -1.78 -5.30 -10.02
C ALA A 34 -2.04 -6.82 -10.11
N VAL A 35 -2.81 -7.39 -9.18
CA VAL A 35 -3.20 -8.81 -9.21
C VAL A 35 -4.03 -9.13 -10.46
N ILE A 36 -4.98 -8.28 -10.84
CA ILE A 36 -5.74 -8.45 -12.08
C ILE A 36 -4.81 -8.47 -13.29
N GLY A 37 -3.83 -7.55 -13.33
CA GLY A 37 -2.82 -7.51 -14.39
C GLY A 37 -1.97 -8.78 -14.45
N ILE A 38 -1.54 -9.31 -13.30
CA ILE A 38 -0.75 -10.55 -13.22
C ILE A 38 -1.56 -11.75 -13.72
N ILE A 39 -2.83 -11.87 -13.34
CA ILE A 39 -3.69 -12.97 -13.81
C ILE A 39 -3.90 -12.88 -15.33
N ALA A 40 -4.20 -11.68 -15.85
CA ALA A 40 -4.36 -11.48 -17.28
C ALA A 40 -3.08 -11.83 -18.06
N LEU A 41 -1.92 -11.40 -17.55
CA LEU A 41 -0.61 -11.73 -18.12
C LEU A 41 -0.35 -13.24 -18.09
N ALA A 42 -0.62 -13.89 -16.96
CA ALA A 42 -0.40 -15.33 -16.81
C ALA A 42 -1.22 -16.14 -17.83
N ILE A 43 -2.49 -15.80 -18.01
CA ILE A 43 -3.37 -16.46 -19.01
C ILE A 43 -2.87 -16.18 -20.43
N TYR A 44 -2.45 -14.94 -20.72
CA TYR A 44 -1.94 -14.57 -22.03
C TYR A 44 -0.66 -15.35 -22.40
N VAL A 45 0.29 -15.45 -21.47
CA VAL A 45 1.55 -16.18 -21.70
C VAL A 45 1.30 -17.69 -21.79
N ASP A 46 0.42 -18.24 -20.96
CA ASP A 46 0.07 -19.67 -21.02
C ASP A 46 -0.56 -20.05 -22.38
N GLY A 47 -1.33 -19.14 -22.99
CA GLY A 47 -1.87 -19.32 -24.34
C GLY A 47 -0.80 -19.31 -25.45
N LEU A 48 0.27 -18.52 -25.29
CA LEU A 48 1.39 -18.49 -26.24
C LEU A 48 2.35 -19.66 -26.06
N PHE A 49 2.56 -20.10 -24.83
CA PHE A 49 3.52 -21.13 -24.45
C PHE A 49 2.90 -22.15 -23.49
N PRO A 50 2.01 -23.04 -23.98
CA PRO A 50 1.27 -23.98 -23.13
C PRO A 50 2.15 -24.96 -22.37
N SER A 51 3.40 -25.17 -22.84
CA SER A 51 4.39 -26.04 -22.20
C SER A 51 4.88 -25.52 -20.86
N LEU A 52 4.72 -24.22 -20.57
CA LEU A 52 5.14 -23.63 -19.29
C LEU A 52 4.13 -23.90 -18.17
N GLY A 53 2.83 -24.05 -18.49
CA GLY A 53 1.79 -24.37 -17.50
C GLY A 53 1.65 -23.33 -16.38
N ILE A 54 2.01 -22.07 -16.64
CA ILE A 54 2.05 -21.00 -15.62
C ILE A 54 0.67 -20.78 -15.01
N ALA A 55 -0.39 -20.81 -15.83
CA ALA A 55 -1.76 -20.61 -15.35
C ALA A 55 -2.27 -21.78 -14.47
N LYS A 56 -1.58 -22.93 -14.50
CA LYS A 56 -1.91 -24.13 -13.73
C LYS A 56 -1.05 -24.29 -12.47
N ASP A 57 0.04 -23.54 -12.36
CA ASP A 57 0.85 -23.48 -11.15
C ASP A 57 0.22 -22.55 -10.10
N TYR A 58 -0.82 -23.05 -9.45
CA TYR A 58 -1.58 -22.32 -8.43
C TYR A 58 -0.74 -21.97 -7.20
N VAL A 59 0.32 -22.75 -6.91
CA VAL A 59 1.19 -22.50 -5.75
C VAL A 59 2.01 -21.24 -6.00
N SER A 60 2.73 -21.19 -7.13
CA SER A 60 3.54 -20.02 -7.49
C SER A 60 2.67 -18.77 -7.67
N LEU A 61 1.53 -18.89 -8.36
CA LEU A 61 0.59 -17.77 -8.51
C LEU A 61 0.04 -17.29 -7.17
N GLY A 62 -0.32 -18.21 -6.27
CA GLY A 62 -0.80 -17.89 -4.93
C GLY A 62 0.24 -17.12 -4.10
N ILE A 63 1.51 -17.53 -4.17
CA ILE A 63 2.63 -16.85 -3.51
C ILE A 63 2.79 -15.43 -4.05
N VAL A 64 2.79 -15.26 -5.38
CA VAL A 64 2.95 -13.95 -6.03
C VAL A 64 1.79 -13.02 -5.68
N ILE A 65 0.54 -13.49 -5.79
CA ILE A 65 -0.66 -12.70 -5.49
C ILE A 65 -0.65 -12.25 -4.03
N THR A 66 -0.42 -13.18 -3.10
CA THR A 66 -0.39 -12.86 -1.67
C THR A 66 0.78 -11.94 -1.34
N GLY A 67 1.94 -12.16 -1.96
CA GLY A 67 3.11 -11.29 -1.83
C GLY A 67 2.83 -9.88 -2.30
N VAL A 68 2.21 -9.70 -3.48
CA VAL A 68 1.88 -8.38 -4.04
C VAL A 68 0.87 -7.63 -3.16
N LEU A 69 -0.18 -8.31 -2.69
CA LEU A 69 -1.16 -7.72 -1.77
C LEU A 69 -0.49 -7.31 -0.44
N GLY A 70 0.26 -8.22 0.17
CA GLY A 70 0.93 -8.00 1.45
C GLY A 70 1.96 -6.87 1.38
N ILE A 71 2.85 -6.93 0.38
CA ILE A 71 3.89 -5.92 0.17
C ILE A 71 3.27 -4.56 -0.17
N GLY A 72 2.23 -4.52 -1.01
CA GLY A 72 1.53 -3.27 -1.35
C GLY A 72 0.96 -2.57 -0.12
N ILE A 73 0.33 -3.33 0.79
CA ILE A 73 -0.18 -2.79 2.06
C ILE A 73 0.97 -2.37 2.98
N LEU A 74 2.02 -3.18 3.10
CA LEU A 74 3.16 -2.88 3.97
C LEU A 74 3.88 -1.60 3.52
N ILE A 75 4.19 -1.47 2.24
CA ILE A 75 4.85 -0.27 1.70
C ILE A 75 4.00 0.98 1.94
N THR A 76 2.69 0.92 1.66
CA THR A 76 1.79 2.06 1.84
C THR A 76 1.63 2.44 3.31
N TRP A 77 1.53 1.46 4.21
CA TRP A 77 1.48 1.68 5.66
C TRP A 77 2.77 2.34 6.17
N ILE A 78 3.94 1.76 5.85
CA ILE A 78 5.25 2.26 6.30
C ILE A 78 5.49 3.68 5.77
N SER A 79 5.29 3.89 4.47
CA SER A 79 5.49 5.20 3.84
C SER A 79 4.61 6.28 4.47
N THR A 80 3.32 5.97 4.68
CA THR A 80 2.38 6.92 5.30
C THR A 80 2.73 7.19 6.76
N PHE A 81 3.17 6.17 7.49
CA PHE A 81 3.60 6.33 8.87
C PHE A 81 4.77 7.30 8.99
N PHE A 82 5.81 7.13 8.16
CA PHE A 82 6.98 8.00 8.18
C PHE A 82 6.66 9.42 7.69
N ALA A 83 5.88 9.56 6.62
CA ALA A 83 5.49 10.86 6.08
C ALA A 83 4.70 11.69 7.10
N THR A 84 3.68 11.09 7.73
CA THR A 84 2.87 11.77 8.75
C THR A 84 3.65 12.04 10.03
N GLN A 85 4.53 11.12 10.45
CA GLN A 85 5.39 11.35 11.63
C GLN A 85 6.34 12.52 11.42
N ARG A 86 7.00 12.59 10.25
CA ARG A 86 7.88 13.70 9.90
C ARG A 86 7.12 15.02 9.91
N PHE A 87 5.93 15.06 9.32
CA PHE A 87 5.08 16.25 9.30
C PHE A 87 4.63 16.70 10.71
N LEU A 88 4.32 15.75 11.60
CA LEU A 88 3.94 16.04 12.99
C LEU A 88 5.12 16.50 13.86
N ASN A 89 6.34 16.13 13.50
CA ASN A 89 7.57 16.53 14.18
C ASN A 89 8.16 17.86 13.67
N LEU A 90 7.66 18.41 12.55
CA LEU A 90 8.11 19.71 12.06
C LEU A 90 7.69 20.82 13.03
N LYS A 91 8.69 21.50 13.61
CA LYS A 91 8.50 22.75 14.36
C LYS A 91 8.25 23.88 13.38
N THR A 92 7.39 24.83 13.77
CA THR A 92 6.99 25.97 12.94
C THR A 92 8.14 26.96 12.68
N ASP A 93 9.25 26.84 13.43
CA ASP A 93 10.40 27.76 13.39
C ASP A 93 11.42 27.45 12.29
N ASP A 94 11.22 26.43 11.45
CA ASP A 94 12.01 26.20 10.21
C ASP A 94 11.33 26.85 8.98
N LEU A 95 10.28 27.66 9.20
CA LEU A 95 9.53 28.35 8.14
C LEU A 95 9.95 29.82 7.95
N TYR A 96 11.03 30.25 8.61
CA TYR A 96 11.69 31.56 8.41
C TYR A 96 13.21 31.40 8.41
#